data_AF-A0A2J8A4G7-F1
#
_entry.id   AF-A0A2J8A4G7-F1
#
_cell.length_a   1.000
_cell.length_b   1.000
_cell.length_c   1.000
_cell.angle_alpha   90.00
_cell.angle_beta   90.00
_cell.angle_gamma   90.00
#
_symmetry.space_group_name_H-M   'P 1'
#
loop_
_entity.id
_entity.type
_entity.pdbx_description
1 polymer ?
#
loop_
_entity_poly.entity_id
_entity_poly.type
_entity_poly.pdbx_seq_one_letter_code
_entity_poly.pdbx_strand_id
1 'polypeptide(L)'
;MRLSNWLAFQGCSATTWEACEQRLLPTGLAQSLDCLLRRLAAAGLQNEDEHGTVSICFFLLTTTLPLVLCGHVAAPPACGGGHGGSVWRPQDDLGLLVSAVKLGRREAEQSGGVTLVPNSSDVLAAPPAQSIATGLATLAMKMVKLLAGLTQQRQRGNISTTMLGRTVEAEVALREAIALASVAALPILERIAVRDLRRLVALAAAVALMVHCLAAAVQLLPLADVLALQPQRTLALLGRLLQRAHDLRQLGTGRGSRGGGRGGGGRRSTSDGGRFQEDELPAWADEVARALVHMAADEQLVGAVAGWLRGEAAALPQPAQAGALVVHPQGLCGDLDTRALAAAVRHWNAAAADSIERLHAAAASSAPAGAVEMEGGGGSSSSRGSGAAARGSGATAPLLAAARAATALRHETALWGLRDGGARGYPSWPSRVLRLCGNPACRNFAGPAEADLPLRKCSGCKAVRYCGVGCQGQHWREGGHREACARLRAVTQAVRGGG
;
A
#
# COMPACT_ATOMS: atom_id res chain seq x y z
N MET A 1 14.37 -26.34 17.92
CA MET A 1 13.26 -26.80 17.06
C MET A 1 13.65 -26.49 15.62
N ARG A 2 13.61 -27.44 14.68
CA ARG A 2 14.02 -27.18 13.28
C ARG A 2 12.91 -26.38 12.56
N LEU A 3 13.29 -25.29 11.90
CA LEU A 3 12.39 -24.39 11.14
C LEU A 3 11.57 -25.11 10.06
N SER A 4 12.08 -26.20 9.50
CA SER A 4 11.36 -27.04 8.54
C SER A 4 10.05 -27.63 9.09
N ASN A 5 9.93 -27.79 10.41
CA ASN A 5 8.73 -28.34 11.05
C ASN A 5 7.60 -27.30 11.20
N TRP A 6 7.87 -26.01 10.95
CA TRP A 6 6.86 -24.94 11.05
C TRP A 6 5.84 -24.94 9.92
N LEU A 7 6.19 -25.41 8.72
CA LEU A 7 5.24 -25.47 7.59
C LEU A 7 4.11 -26.49 7.83
N ALA A 8 4.36 -27.51 8.65
CA ALA A 8 3.34 -28.48 9.05
C ALA A 8 2.24 -27.89 9.96
N PHE A 9 2.47 -26.70 10.54
CA PHE A 9 1.52 -26.06 11.45
C PHE A 9 0.33 -25.37 10.77
N GLN A 10 0.35 -25.16 9.45
CA GLN A 10 -0.79 -24.54 8.75
C GLN A 10 -2.08 -25.38 8.82
N GLY A 11 -2.00 -26.66 9.20
CA GLY A 11 -3.15 -27.55 9.42
C GLY A 11 -3.50 -27.84 10.88
N CYS A 12 -2.86 -27.18 11.85
CA CYS A 12 -3.10 -27.45 13.28
C CYS A 12 -4.44 -26.90 13.78
N SER A 13 -5.01 -27.56 14.80
CA SER A 13 -6.22 -27.09 15.50
C SER A 13 -5.99 -25.75 16.21
N ALA A 14 -7.07 -24.97 16.41
CA ALA A 14 -7.05 -23.71 17.16
C ALA A 14 -6.46 -23.87 18.58
N THR A 15 -6.68 -25.02 19.22
CA THR A 15 -6.13 -25.34 20.55
C THR A 15 -4.62 -25.57 20.54
N THR A 16 -4.09 -26.27 19.54
CA THR A 16 -2.64 -26.46 19.36
C THR A 16 -1.94 -25.12 19.12
N TRP A 17 -2.67 -24.22 18.48
CA TRP A 17 -2.21 -22.88 18.16
C TRP A 17 -2.11 -21.98 19.38
N GLU A 18 -3.16 -21.93 20.19
CA GLU A 18 -3.19 -21.18 21.45
C GLU A 18 -2.07 -21.64 22.40
N ALA A 19 -1.80 -22.96 22.46
CA ALA A 19 -0.69 -23.51 23.22
C ALA A 19 0.69 -23.08 22.68
N CYS A 20 0.86 -22.97 21.36
CA CYS A 20 2.11 -22.45 20.78
C CYS A 20 2.29 -20.97 21.08
N GLU A 21 1.22 -20.17 20.98
CA GLU A 21 1.25 -18.75 21.27
C GLU A 21 1.64 -18.48 22.73
N GLN A 22 1.00 -19.15 23.68
CA GLN A 22 1.34 -19.03 25.11
C GLN A 22 2.80 -19.39 25.40
N ARG A 23 3.38 -20.31 24.61
CA ARG A 23 4.79 -20.69 24.75
C ARG A 23 5.75 -19.73 24.07
N LEU A 24 5.35 -19.07 22.98
CA LEU A 24 6.24 -18.19 22.20
C LEU A 24 6.29 -16.77 22.75
N LEU A 25 5.18 -16.21 23.22
CA LEU A 25 5.11 -14.87 23.81
C LEU A 25 6.21 -14.59 24.86
N PRO A 26 6.43 -15.44 25.89
CA PRO A 26 7.43 -15.17 26.92
C PRO A 26 8.88 -15.37 26.44
N THR A 27 9.12 -15.89 25.23
CA THR A 27 10.48 -16.19 24.76
C THR A 27 11.25 -14.98 24.27
N GLY A 28 10.59 -13.83 24.11
CA GLY A 28 11.21 -12.66 23.48
C GLY A 28 11.55 -12.88 22.00
N LEU A 29 10.85 -13.79 21.31
CA LEU A 29 11.08 -14.08 19.89
C LEU A 29 10.95 -12.83 19.01
N ALA A 30 9.90 -12.02 19.22
CA ALA A 30 9.68 -10.78 18.46
C ALA A 30 10.85 -9.80 18.62
N GLN A 31 11.35 -9.63 19.86
CA GLN A 31 12.51 -8.80 20.16
C GLN A 31 13.80 -9.36 19.53
N SER A 32 13.97 -10.69 19.55
CA SER A 32 15.12 -11.35 18.92
C SER A 32 15.11 -11.17 17.40
N LEU A 33 13.95 -11.32 16.76
CA LEU A 33 13.76 -11.04 15.33
C LEU A 33 14.01 -9.57 15.01
N ASP A 34 13.57 -8.66 15.87
CA ASP A 34 13.76 -7.22 15.68
C ASP A 34 15.25 -6.85 15.75
N CYS A 35 15.96 -7.33 16.78
CA CYS A 35 17.41 -7.18 16.90
C CYS A 35 18.15 -7.72 15.68
N LEU A 36 17.72 -8.88 15.16
CA LEU A 36 18.32 -9.49 13.98
C LEU A 36 18.06 -8.66 12.71
N LEU A 37 16.82 -8.22 12.48
CA LEU A 37 16.49 -7.35 11.34
C LEU A 37 17.22 -6.01 11.40
N ARG A 38 17.35 -5.40 12.58
CA ARG A 38 18.13 -4.17 12.78
C ARG A 38 19.61 -4.38 12.46
N ARG A 39 20.20 -5.49 12.92
CA ARG A 39 21.59 -5.84 12.62
C ARG A 39 21.79 -6.00 11.11
N LEU A 40 20.91 -6.74 10.44
CA LEU A 40 20.95 -6.96 9.00
C LEU A 40 20.75 -5.65 8.23
N ALA A 41 19.84 -4.79 8.65
CA ALA A 41 19.61 -3.49 8.02
C ALA A 41 20.77 -2.50 8.24
N ALA A 42 21.46 -2.57 9.38
CA ALA A 42 22.64 -1.76 9.66
C ALA A 42 23.87 -2.21 8.84
N ALA A 43 24.13 -3.52 8.79
CA ALA A 43 25.26 -4.11 8.04
C ALA A 43 25.02 -4.10 6.53
N GLY A 44 23.76 -4.22 6.11
CA GLY A 44 23.37 -4.59 4.76
C GLY A 44 23.45 -6.08 4.52
N LEU A 45 22.83 -6.52 3.42
CA LEU A 45 22.83 -7.91 2.99
C LEU A 45 23.96 -8.10 1.97
N GLN A 46 25.06 -8.69 2.42
CA GLN A 46 26.31 -8.87 1.68
C GLN A 46 26.44 -10.28 1.10
N ASN A 47 25.70 -11.27 1.61
CA ASN A 47 25.81 -12.67 1.20
C ASN A 47 24.46 -13.41 1.21
N GLU A 48 24.44 -14.59 0.58
CA GLU A 48 23.26 -15.46 0.46
C GLU A 48 22.73 -15.95 1.82
N ASP A 49 23.60 -16.20 2.80
CA ASP A 49 23.18 -16.62 4.14
C ASP A 49 22.38 -15.53 4.84
N GLU A 50 22.77 -14.27 4.68
CA GLU A 50 22.02 -13.10 5.16
C GLU A 50 20.69 -12.94 4.43
N HIS A 51 20.64 -13.19 3.12
CA HIS A 51 19.39 -13.21 2.35
C HIS A 51 18.43 -14.32 2.81
N GLY A 52 18.96 -15.52 3.07
CA GLY A 52 18.22 -16.63 3.65
C GLY A 52 17.68 -16.28 5.03
N THR A 53 18.53 -15.66 5.87
CA THR A 53 18.15 -15.20 7.21
C THR A 53 17.03 -14.17 7.17
N VAL A 54 17.10 -13.17 6.29
CA VAL A 54 16.03 -12.19 6.08
C VAL A 54 14.74 -12.89 5.66
N SER A 55 14.81 -13.79 4.67
CA SER A 55 13.63 -14.51 4.19
C SER A 55 12.95 -15.31 5.29
N ILE A 56 13.73 -15.96 6.16
CA ILE A 56 13.23 -16.66 7.36
C ILE A 56 12.59 -15.67 8.35
N CYS A 57 13.23 -14.52 8.61
CA CYS A 57 12.67 -13.50 9.49
C CYS A 57 11.33 -12.97 8.98
N PHE A 58 11.18 -12.75 7.67
CA PHE A 58 9.92 -12.32 7.06
C PHE A 58 8.86 -13.41 7.06
N PHE A 59 9.25 -14.67 6.83
CA PHE A 59 8.34 -15.80 6.98
C PHE A 59 7.79 -15.87 8.42
N LEU A 60 8.66 -15.72 9.42
CA LEU A 60 8.24 -15.66 10.82
C LEU A 60 7.36 -14.44 11.08
N LEU A 61 7.78 -13.23 10.69
CA LEU A 61 6.99 -12.01 10.82
C LEU A 61 5.57 -12.15 10.25
N THR A 62 5.45 -12.67 9.03
CA THR A 62 4.15 -12.84 8.34
C THR A 62 3.27 -13.92 8.97
N THR A 63 3.84 -14.85 9.72
CA THR A 63 3.11 -15.96 10.34
C THR A 63 2.82 -15.68 11.81
N THR A 64 3.76 -15.13 12.57
CA THR A 64 3.66 -14.95 14.03
C THR A 64 3.03 -13.63 14.42
N LEU A 65 3.33 -12.51 13.73
CA LEU A 65 2.86 -11.20 14.17
C LEU A 65 1.33 -11.07 14.18
N PRO A 66 0.58 -11.50 13.15
CA PRO A 66 -0.88 -11.48 13.21
C PRO A 66 -1.45 -12.26 14.40
N LEU A 67 -0.76 -13.32 14.83
CA LEU A 67 -1.19 -14.17 15.94
C LEU A 67 -0.97 -13.50 17.26
N VAL A 68 0.24 -12.97 17.49
CA VAL A 68 0.57 -12.23 18.70
C VAL A 68 -0.44 -11.09 18.89
N LEU A 69 -0.80 -10.40 17.80
CA LEU A 69 -1.87 -9.40 17.83
C LEU A 69 -3.25 -10.00 18.16
N CYS A 70 -3.61 -11.17 17.62
CA CYS A 70 -4.84 -11.88 18.01
C CYS A 70 -4.86 -12.22 19.51
N GLY A 71 -3.79 -12.80 20.06
CA GLY A 71 -3.75 -13.19 21.47
C GLY A 71 -3.79 -12.00 22.40
N HIS A 72 -3.16 -10.88 22.04
CA HIS A 72 -3.28 -9.64 22.81
C HIS A 72 -4.72 -9.11 22.87
N VAL A 73 -5.48 -9.26 21.78
CA VAL A 73 -6.90 -8.88 21.75
C VAL A 73 -7.77 -9.87 22.53
N ALA A 74 -7.44 -11.16 22.50
CA ALA A 74 -8.19 -12.20 23.20
C ALA A 74 -7.90 -12.28 24.70
N ALA A 75 -6.72 -11.83 25.14
CA ALA A 75 -6.28 -11.97 26.53
C ALA A 75 -7.23 -11.27 27.52
N PRO A 76 -7.63 -11.94 28.61
CA PRO A 76 -8.52 -11.34 29.62
C PRO A 76 -7.86 -10.11 30.27
N PRO A 77 -8.66 -9.16 30.78
CA PRO A 77 -8.12 -8.09 31.60
C PRO A 77 -7.38 -8.69 32.79
N ALA A 78 -6.16 -8.21 33.06
CA ALA A 78 -5.42 -8.63 34.24
C ALA A 78 -6.23 -8.17 35.47
N CYS A 79 -6.84 -9.13 36.17
CA CYS A 79 -7.56 -8.83 37.42
C CYS A 79 -6.58 -8.19 38.40
N GLY A 80 -6.93 -7.01 38.93
CA GLY A 80 -6.05 -6.04 39.58
C GLY A 80 -5.37 -6.45 40.90
N GLY A 81 -4.90 -7.69 41.05
CA GLY A 81 -4.10 -8.14 42.18
C GLY A 81 -2.62 -7.82 42.00
N GLY A 82 -2.23 -6.54 42.11
CA GLY A 82 -0.90 -6.07 42.54
C GLY A 82 0.38 -6.60 41.86
N HIS A 83 0.33 -7.44 40.83
CA HIS A 83 1.50 -8.07 40.23
C HIS A 83 1.55 -7.75 38.74
N GLY A 84 2.18 -6.61 38.42
CA GLY A 84 2.97 -6.35 37.21
C GLY A 84 2.53 -6.89 35.84
N GLY A 85 1.25 -7.16 35.60
CA GLY A 85 0.77 -7.65 34.33
C GLY A 85 1.18 -6.69 33.23
N SER A 86 1.93 -7.17 32.24
CA SER A 86 2.40 -6.35 31.13
C SER A 86 1.19 -5.79 30.37
N VAL A 87 0.97 -4.49 30.53
CA VAL A 87 0.03 -3.74 29.68
C VAL A 87 0.56 -3.88 28.27
N TRP A 88 -0.23 -4.49 27.37
CA TRP A 88 0.14 -4.60 25.97
C TRP A 88 0.50 -3.21 25.43
N ARG A 89 1.69 -3.10 24.84
CA ARG A 89 2.17 -1.89 24.20
C ARG A 89 2.35 -2.19 22.72
N PRO A 90 1.49 -1.67 21.84
CA PRO A 90 1.60 -1.90 20.40
C PRO A 90 2.99 -1.59 19.83
N GLN A 91 3.73 -0.66 20.46
CA GLN A 91 5.09 -0.29 20.06
C GLN A 91 6.08 -1.46 20.14
N ASP A 92 5.91 -2.33 21.14
CA ASP A 92 6.85 -3.42 21.41
C ASP A 92 6.73 -4.50 20.32
N ASP A 93 5.51 -4.81 19.87
CA ASP A 93 5.27 -5.83 18.84
C ASP A 93 5.42 -5.29 17.41
N LEU A 94 5.01 -4.04 17.19
CA LEU A 94 5.05 -3.43 15.86
C LEU A 94 6.42 -2.82 15.53
N GLY A 95 7.33 -2.70 16.51
CA GLY A 95 8.72 -2.30 16.26
C GLY A 95 9.43 -3.21 15.25
N LEU A 96 9.11 -4.50 15.27
CA LEU A 96 9.60 -5.48 14.29
C LEU A 96 9.18 -5.15 12.85
N LEU A 97 7.92 -4.74 12.66
CA LEU A 97 7.40 -4.33 11.36
C LEU A 97 8.10 -3.07 10.85
N VAL A 98 8.38 -2.13 11.73
CA VAL A 98 9.12 -0.92 11.42
C VAL A 98 10.55 -1.24 10.92
N SER A 99 11.27 -2.13 11.60
CA SER A 99 12.60 -2.60 11.17
C SER A 99 12.54 -3.32 9.83
N ALA A 100 11.54 -4.18 9.62
CA ALA A 100 11.30 -4.88 8.36
C ALA A 100 11.06 -3.90 7.19
N VAL A 101 10.26 -2.87 7.41
CA VAL A 101 10.00 -1.82 6.41
C VAL A 101 11.25 -1.03 6.07
N LYS A 102 12.05 -0.64 7.06
CA LYS A 102 13.32 0.04 6.81
C LYS A 102 14.27 -0.80 5.96
N LEU A 103 14.40 -2.07 6.31
CA LEU A 103 15.22 -3.01 5.53
C LEU A 103 14.72 -3.07 4.08
N GLY A 104 13.41 -3.24 3.87
CA GLY A 104 12.81 -3.24 2.53
C GLY A 104 13.11 -1.99 1.72
N ARG A 105 12.94 -0.79 2.32
CA ARG A 105 13.25 0.48 1.66
C ARG A 105 14.74 0.59 1.28
N ARG A 106 15.64 0.19 2.19
CA ARG A 106 17.08 0.19 1.94
C ARG A 106 17.46 -0.73 0.80
N GLU A 107 16.99 -1.98 0.82
CA GLU A 107 17.27 -2.97 -0.23
C GLU A 107 16.73 -2.52 -1.59
N ALA A 108 15.56 -1.90 -1.62
CA ALA A 108 14.97 -1.36 -2.84
C ALA A 108 15.79 -0.22 -3.46
N GLU A 109 16.47 0.60 -2.64
CA GLU A 109 17.38 1.65 -3.12
C GLU A 109 18.72 1.09 -3.61
N GLN A 110 19.24 0.04 -2.96
CA GLN A 110 20.51 -0.61 -3.37
C GLN A 110 20.37 -1.44 -4.65
N SER A 111 19.18 -2.01 -4.87
CA SER A 111 18.87 -2.85 -6.04
C SER A 111 18.93 -2.11 -7.40
N GLY A 112 19.16 -0.79 -7.40
CA GLY A 112 19.45 0.00 -8.60
C GLY A 112 20.83 -0.26 -9.22
N GLY A 113 21.72 -0.97 -8.53
CA GLY A 113 23.10 -1.24 -8.99
C GLY A 113 23.40 -2.68 -9.43
N VAL A 114 22.46 -3.63 -9.30
CA VAL A 114 22.75 -5.03 -9.65
C VAL A 114 22.71 -5.21 -11.16
N THR A 115 23.89 -5.20 -11.78
CA THR A 115 24.14 -5.72 -13.12
C THR A 115 23.59 -7.13 -13.22
N LEU A 116 22.58 -7.32 -14.07
CA LEU A 116 22.08 -8.64 -14.45
C LEU A 116 23.26 -9.47 -14.96
N VAL A 117 23.76 -10.42 -14.16
CA VAL A 117 24.70 -11.43 -14.65
C VAL A 117 23.87 -12.40 -15.49
N PRO A 118 23.99 -12.40 -16.84
CA PRO A 118 22.96 -13.01 -17.69
C PRO A 118 22.91 -14.54 -17.67
N ASN A 119 23.83 -15.24 -16.99
CA ASN A 119 24.12 -16.65 -17.26
C ASN A 119 24.14 -17.58 -16.02
N SER A 120 23.64 -17.16 -14.85
CA SER A 120 23.45 -18.13 -13.76
C SER A 120 22.14 -18.89 -13.96
N SER A 121 22.24 -20.16 -14.34
CA SER A 121 21.11 -21.09 -14.46
C SER A 121 20.62 -21.61 -13.11
N ASP A 122 21.26 -21.22 -12.00
CA ASP A 122 20.89 -21.70 -10.67
C ASP A 122 19.65 -20.96 -10.14
N VAL A 123 18.81 -21.77 -9.49
CA VAL A 123 17.54 -21.47 -8.81
C VAL A 123 17.32 -19.98 -8.57
N LEU A 124 16.30 -19.44 -9.25
CA LEU A 124 15.88 -18.04 -9.23
C LEU A 124 15.46 -17.59 -7.83
N ALA A 125 16.42 -17.34 -6.95
CA ALA A 125 16.19 -16.63 -5.72
C ALA A 125 15.67 -15.24 -6.08
N ALA A 126 14.45 -14.94 -5.63
CA ALA A 126 13.88 -13.61 -5.80
C ALA A 126 14.81 -12.59 -5.12
N PRO A 127 15.08 -11.43 -5.75
CA PRO A 127 15.84 -10.36 -5.10
C PRO A 127 15.32 -10.08 -3.69
N PRO A 128 16.19 -9.78 -2.72
CA PRO A 128 15.80 -9.61 -1.32
C PRO A 128 14.67 -8.58 -1.15
N ALA A 129 14.75 -7.47 -1.88
CA ALA A 129 13.70 -6.44 -1.89
C ALA A 129 12.32 -7.01 -2.30
N GLN A 130 12.27 -7.97 -3.24
CA GLN A 130 11.04 -8.65 -3.63
C GLN A 130 10.52 -9.58 -2.54
N SER A 131 11.37 -10.38 -1.92
CA SER A 131 10.98 -11.23 -0.79
C SER A 131 10.40 -10.40 0.35
N ILE A 132 11.08 -9.29 0.71
CA ILE A 132 10.65 -8.35 1.74
C ILE A 132 9.30 -7.71 1.37
N ALA A 133 9.17 -7.14 0.18
CA ALA A 133 7.94 -6.46 -0.24
C ALA A 133 6.74 -7.42 -0.32
N THR A 134 6.97 -8.63 -0.81
CA THR A 134 5.96 -9.71 -0.84
C THR A 134 5.54 -10.09 0.58
N GLY A 135 6.50 -10.22 1.50
CA GLY A 135 6.25 -10.45 2.91
C GLY A 135 5.42 -9.34 3.55
N LEU A 136 5.80 -8.08 3.36
CA LEU A 136 5.05 -6.93 3.88
C LEU A 136 3.61 -6.87 3.37
N ALA A 137 3.41 -7.05 2.07
CA ALA A 137 2.07 -7.06 1.49
C ALA A 137 1.22 -8.26 1.99
N THR A 138 1.82 -9.43 2.11
CA THR A 138 1.16 -10.63 2.69
C THR A 138 0.76 -10.39 4.15
N LEU A 139 1.63 -9.77 4.94
CA LEU A 139 1.34 -9.40 6.31
C LEU A 139 0.18 -8.41 6.39
N ALA A 140 0.18 -7.36 5.56
CA ALA A 140 -0.89 -6.38 5.49
C ALA A 140 -2.24 -7.04 5.21
N MET A 141 -2.29 -7.97 4.24
CA MET A 141 -3.51 -8.73 3.93
C MET A 141 -4.02 -9.57 5.12
N LYS A 142 -3.12 -10.22 5.86
CA LYS A 142 -3.51 -10.99 7.05
C LYS A 142 -4.04 -10.08 8.15
N MET A 143 -3.41 -8.94 8.38
CA MET A 143 -3.86 -7.94 9.35
C MET A 143 -5.21 -7.32 8.96
N VAL A 144 -5.47 -7.10 7.68
CA VAL A 144 -6.79 -6.68 7.17
C VAL A 144 -7.87 -7.69 7.55
N LYS A 145 -7.62 -8.99 7.35
CA LYS A 145 -8.58 -10.05 7.71
C LYS A 145 -8.85 -10.07 9.22
N LEU A 146 -7.80 -9.87 10.02
CA LEU A 146 -7.92 -9.74 11.47
C LEU A 146 -8.78 -8.53 11.86
N LEU A 147 -8.48 -7.36 11.31
CA LEU A 147 -9.22 -6.13 11.56
C LEU A 147 -10.71 -6.28 11.21
N ALA A 148 -11.01 -6.87 10.06
CA ALA A 148 -12.38 -7.17 9.64
C ALA A 148 -13.11 -8.08 10.65
N GLY A 149 -12.44 -9.12 11.17
CA GLY A 149 -12.98 -10.00 12.21
C GLY A 149 -13.29 -9.26 13.51
N LEU A 150 -12.39 -8.39 13.96
CA LEU A 150 -12.59 -7.56 15.16
C LEU A 150 -13.79 -6.61 15.02
N THR A 151 -13.88 -5.93 13.87
CA THR A 151 -15.01 -5.04 13.59
C THR A 151 -16.33 -5.79 13.52
N GLN A 152 -16.35 -6.98 12.90
CA GLN A 152 -17.55 -7.82 12.88
C GLN A 152 -17.95 -8.28 14.28
N GLN A 153 -16.98 -8.67 15.12
CA GLN A 153 -17.24 -9.05 16.51
C GLN A 153 -17.84 -7.89 17.32
N ARG A 154 -17.33 -6.68 17.09
CA ARG A 154 -17.87 -5.45 17.71
C ARG A 154 -19.31 -5.16 17.27
N GLN A 155 -19.60 -5.27 15.97
CA GLN A 155 -20.94 -5.05 15.44
C GLN A 155 -21.98 -6.04 15.98
N ARG A 156 -21.58 -7.26 16.34
CA ARG A 156 -22.46 -8.26 16.95
C ARG A 156 -22.82 -7.95 18.41
N GLY A 157 -22.25 -6.91 19.03
CA GLY A 157 -22.58 -6.50 20.40
C GLY A 157 -22.10 -7.45 21.50
N ASN A 158 -21.31 -8.46 21.18
CA ASN A 158 -20.87 -9.51 22.11
C ASN A 158 -19.64 -9.13 22.96
N ILE A 159 -19.36 -7.83 23.15
CA ILE A 159 -18.11 -7.38 23.77
C ILE A 159 -18.40 -6.60 25.07
N SER A 160 -17.79 -7.04 26.17
CA SER A 160 -17.78 -6.31 27.45
C SER A 160 -17.13 -4.92 27.29
N THR A 161 -17.53 -3.94 28.10
CA THR A 161 -16.99 -2.56 28.06
C THR A 161 -15.46 -2.50 28.20
N THR A 162 -14.87 -3.37 29.02
CA THR A 162 -13.42 -3.47 29.19
C THR A 162 -12.73 -4.04 27.95
N MET A 163 -13.31 -5.05 27.33
CA MET A 163 -12.81 -5.63 26.07
C MET A 163 -12.93 -4.61 24.93
N LEU A 164 -14.00 -3.81 24.89
CA LEU A 164 -14.21 -2.79 23.86
C LEU A 164 -13.05 -1.78 23.80
N GLY A 165 -12.54 -1.34 24.95
CA GLY A 165 -11.40 -0.41 24.99
C GLY A 165 -10.13 -0.99 24.34
N ARG A 166 -9.79 -2.24 24.67
CA ARG A 166 -8.64 -2.94 24.07
C ARG A 166 -8.84 -3.22 22.59
N THR A 167 -10.05 -3.63 22.19
CA THR A 167 -10.38 -3.86 20.78
C THR A 167 -10.18 -2.58 19.98
N VAL A 168 -10.62 -1.42 20.49
CA VAL A 168 -10.42 -0.13 19.80
C VAL A 168 -8.93 0.21 19.67
N GLU A 169 -8.13 0.04 20.72
CA GLU A 169 -6.68 0.27 20.66
C GLU A 169 -6.00 -0.66 19.65
N ALA A 170 -6.35 -1.95 19.66
CA ALA A 170 -5.82 -2.93 18.74
C ALA A 170 -6.25 -2.68 17.29
N GLU A 171 -7.50 -2.28 17.06
CA GLU A 171 -7.95 -1.88 15.74
C GLU A 171 -7.14 -0.69 15.22
N VAL A 172 -6.88 0.33 16.03
CA VAL A 172 -6.04 1.47 15.63
C VAL A 172 -4.63 0.99 15.29
N ALA A 173 -4.00 0.19 16.16
CA ALA A 173 -2.67 -0.35 15.92
C ALA A 173 -2.59 -1.20 14.63
N LEU A 174 -3.59 -2.03 14.37
CA LEU A 174 -3.71 -2.81 13.13
C LEU A 174 -3.84 -1.91 11.91
N ARG A 175 -4.68 -0.87 11.97
CA ARG A 175 -4.81 0.10 10.88
C ARG A 175 -3.47 0.75 10.56
N GLU A 176 -2.69 1.13 11.58
CA GLU A 176 -1.33 1.67 11.42
C GLU A 176 -0.38 0.67 10.77
N ALA A 177 -0.38 -0.57 11.25
CA ALA A 177 0.50 -1.62 10.76
C ALA A 177 0.22 -1.95 9.29
N ILE A 178 -1.06 -2.09 8.92
CA ILE A 178 -1.50 -2.31 7.54
C ILE A 178 -1.06 -1.15 6.66
N ALA A 179 -1.33 0.09 7.10
CA ALA A 179 -0.94 1.30 6.39
C ALA A 179 0.57 1.36 6.16
N LEU A 180 1.37 1.13 7.20
CA LEU A 180 2.83 1.13 7.14
C LEU A 180 3.35 0.08 6.14
N ALA A 181 2.88 -1.16 6.27
CA ALA A 181 3.28 -2.27 5.40
C ALA A 181 2.91 -2.00 3.93
N SER A 182 1.72 -1.46 3.69
CA SER A 182 1.23 -1.15 2.34
C SER A 182 2.03 -0.02 1.69
N VAL A 183 2.28 1.08 2.43
CA VAL A 183 3.10 2.23 1.97
C VAL A 183 4.52 1.80 1.62
N ALA A 184 5.08 0.86 2.38
CA ALA A 184 6.42 0.35 2.17
C ALA A 184 6.51 -0.64 1.00
N ALA A 185 5.56 -1.56 0.91
CA ALA A 185 5.57 -2.61 -0.10
C ALA A 185 5.29 -2.05 -1.50
N LEU A 186 4.33 -1.13 -1.62
CA LEU A 186 3.79 -0.72 -2.93
C LEU A 186 4.87 -0.19 -3.89
N PRO A 187 5.74 0.77 -3.51
CA PRO A 187 6.76 1.28 -4.44
C PRO A 187 7.79 0.22 -4.84
N ILE A 188 8.04 -0.76 -3.96
CA ILE A 188 8.99 -1.85 -4.24
C ILE A 188 8.35 -2.84 -5.22
N LEU A 189 7.10 -3.23 -4.99
CA LEU A 189 6.32 -4.08 -5.89
C LEU A 189 6.17 -3.45 -7.27
N GLU A 190 5.98 -2.13 -7.36
CA GLU A 190 5.93 -1.42 -8.65
C GLU A 190 7.24 -1.57 -9.43
N ARG A 191 8.40 -1.38 -8.77
CA ARG A 191 9.72 -1.54 -9.40
C ARG A 191 9.94 -2.98 -9.88
N ILE A 192 9.49 -3.96 -9.10
CA ILE A 192 9.60 -5.39 -9.44
C ILE A 192 8.69 -5.73 -10.61
N ALA A 193 7.42 -5.31 -10.56
CA ALA A 193 6.45 -5.58 -11.62
C ALA A 193 6.91 -5.01 -12.97
N VAL A 194 7.58 -3.85 -12.96
CA VAL A 194 8.22 -3.27 -14.14
C VAL A 194 9.36 -4.15 -14.69
N ARG A 195 10.15 -4.80 -13.83
CA ARG A 195 11.28 -5.67 -14.23
C ARG A 195 10.81 -7.05 -14.71
N ASP A 196 9.78 -7.62 -14.07
CA ASP A 196 9.40 -9.03 -14.18
C ASP A 196 8.16 -9.33 -15.03
N LEU A 197 7.81 -8.46 -15.99
CA LEU A 197 6.66 -8.61 -16.91
C LEU A 197 6.64 -9.90 -17.75
N ARG A 198 7.65 -10.75 -17.65
CA ARG A 198 7.81 -11.96 -18.47
C ARG A 198 7.17 -13.21 -17.85
N ARG A 199 6.81 -13.23 -16.56
CA ARG A 199 6.29 -14.43 -15.87
C ARG A 199 4.86 -14.24 -15.37
N LEU A 200 3.92 -15.01 -15.93
CA LEU A 200 2.48 -14.95 -15.58
C LEU A 200 2.19 -15.16 -14.08
N VAL A 201 2.78 -16.18 -13.45
CA VAL A 201 2.51 -16.51 -12.04
C VAL A 201 2.98 -15.39 -11.10
N ALA A 202 4.16 -14.84 -11.37
CA ALA A 202 4.69 -13.71 -10.61
C ALA A 202 3.86 -12.43 -10.85
N LEU A 203 3.34 -12.25 -12.07
CA LEU A 203 2.47 -11.14 -12.44
C LEU A 203 1.15 -11.16 -11.66
N ALA A 204 0.45 -12.29 -11.63
CA ALA A 204 -0.82 -12.43 -10.91
C ALA A 204 -0.64 -12.15 -9.41
N ALA A 205 0.37 -12.76 -8.79
CA ALA A 205 0.69 -12.51 -7.38
C ALA A 205 1.03 -11.03 -7.12
N ALA A 206 1.82 -10.39 -7.99
CA ALA A 206 2.16 -8.98 -7.85
C ALA A 206 0.92 -8.07 -7.98
N VAL A 207 0.03 -8.36 -8.94
CA VAL A 207 -1.25 -7.64 -9.11
C VAL A 207 -2.08 -7.76 -7.83
N ALA A 208 -2.27 -8.97 -7.32
CA ALA A 208 -3.03 -9.20 -6.08
C ALA A 208 -2.51 -8.36 -4.92
N LEU A 209 -1.20 -8.42 -4.67
CA LEU A 209 -0.55 -7.72 -3.57
C LEU A 209 -0.63 -6.20 -3.73
N MET A 210 -0.43 -5.68 -4.94
CA MET A 210 -0.55 -4.25 -5.23
C MET A 210 -1.98 -3.75 -5.05
N VAL A 211 -2.98 -4.49 -5.53
CA VAL A 211 -4.41 -4.13 -5.38
C VAL A 211 -4.79 -4.09 -3.90
N HIS A 212 -4.40 -5.10 -3.13
CA HIS A 212 -4.70 -5.12 -1.69
C HIS A 212 -3.97 -4.01 -0.92
N CYS A 213 -2.70 -3.73 -1.23
CA CYS A 213 -1.97 -2.63 -0.61
C CYS A 213 -2.59 -1.27 -0.95
N LEU A 214 -3.02 -1.08 -2.20
CA LEU A 214 -3.68 0.16 -2.63
C LEU A 214 -5.04 0.34 -1.93
N ALA A 215 -5.87 -0.70 -1.93
CA ALA A 215 -7.18 -0.65 -1.26
C ALA A 215 -7.02 -0.34 0.23
N ALA A 216 -6.09 -1.02 0.91
CA ALA A 216 -5.81 -0.77 2.32
C ALA A 216 -5.27 0.65 2.57
N ALA A 217 -4.37 1.15 1.70
CA ALA A 217 -3.86 2.51 1.80
C ALA A 217 -4.97 3.56 1.67
N VAL A 218 -5.86 3.43 0.67
CA VAL A 218 -6.99 4.36 0.45
C VAL A 218 -7.95 4.39 1.65
N GLN A 219 -8.11 3.27 2.36
CA GLN A 219 -9.04 3.18 3.50
C GLN A 219 -8.45 3.69 4.81
N LEU A 220 -7.18 3.40 5.05
CA LEU A 220 -6.59 3.49 6.37
C LEU A 220 -5.70 4.72 6.55
N LEU A 221 -5.19 5.28 5.45
CA LEU A 221 -4.35 6.46 5.51
C LEU A 221 -5.17 7.75 5.46
N PRO A 222 -4.69 8.83 6.10
CA PRO A 222 -5.20 10.15 5.81
C PRO A 222 -4.95 10.53 4.36
N LEU A 223 -5.82 11.40 3.88
CA LEU A 223 -5.76 12.04 2.57
C LEU A 223 -4.34 12.40 2.11
N ALA A 224 -3.61 13.16 2.92
CA ALA A 224 -2.30 13.68 2.54
C ALA A 224 -1.28 12.55 2.30
N ASP A 225 -1.39 11.46 3.05
CA ASP A 225 -0.53 10.30 2.94
C ASP A 225 -0.94 9.43 1.73
N VAL A 226 -2.25 9.28 1.46
CA VAL A 226 -2.75 8.64 0.23
C VAL A 226 -2.21 9.39 -1.00
N LEU A 227 -2.32 10.71 -1.04
CA LEU A 227 -1.78 11.51 -2.16
C LEU A 227 -0.26 11.40 -2.27
N ALA A 228 0.46 11.29 -1.15
CA ALA A 228 1.90 11.10 -1.15
C ALA A 228 2.32 9.76 -1.77
N LEU A 229 1.46 8.73 -1.73
CA LEU A 229 1.70 7.46 -2.41
C LEU A 229 1.61 7.52 -3.93
N GLN A 230 1.08 8.62 -4.49
CA GLN A 230 0.85 8.74 -5.93
C GLN A 230 0.01 7.58 -6.49
N PRO A 231 -1.19 7.31 -5.95
CA PRO A 231 -2.00 6.14 -6.30
C PRO A 231 -2.34 6.08 -7.80
N GLN A 232 -2.36 7.22 -8.49
CA GLN A 232 -2.53 7.27 -9.94
C GLN A 232 -1.43 6.53 -10.71
N ARG A 233 -0.19 6.53 -10.21
CA ARG A 233 0.94 5.79 -10.79
C ARG A 233 0.73 4.29 -10.62
N THR A 234 0.31 3.88 -9.42
CA THR A 234 -0.04 2.49 -9.11
C THR A 234 -1.18 1.99 -9.99
N LEU A 235 -2.25 2.78 -10.13
CA LEU A 235 -3.40 2.47 -10.98
C LEU A 235 -2.98 2.31 -12.45
N ALA A 236 -2.14 3.21 -12.96
CA ALA A 236 -1.62 3.12 -14.32
C ALA A 236 -0.79 1.83 -14.52
N LEU A 237 0.02 1.46 -13.53
CA LEU A 237 0.78 0.21 -13.57
C LEU A 237 -0.15 -1.00 -13.53
N LEU A 238 -1.13 -1.03 -12.63
CA LEU A 238 -2.13 -2.10 -12.54
C LEU A 238 -2.85 -2.32 -13.86
N GLY A 239 -3.26 -1.24 -14.55
CA GLY A 239 -3.83 -1.33 -15.90
C GLY A 239 -2.91 -2.04 -16.89
N ARG A 240 -1.62 -1.69 -16.93
CA ARG A 240 -0.62 -2.37 -17.79
C ARG A 240 -0.42 -3.83 -17.42
N LEU A 241 -0.39 -4.17 -16.13
CA LEU A 241 -0.23 -5.55 -15.66
C LEU A 241 -1.45 -6.41 -16.02
N LEU A 242 -2.65 -5.87 -15.83
CA LEU A 242 -3.91 -6.54 -16.21
C LEU A 242 -4.02 -6.75 -17.72
N GLN A 243 -3.61 -5.76 -18.52
CA GLN A 243 -3.54 -5.91 -19.98
C GLN A 243 -2.52 -6.99 -20.37
N ARG A 244 -1.33 -6.97 -19.76
CA ARG A 244 -0.29 -7.97 -20.06
C ARG A 244 -0.73 -9.39 -19.71
N ALA A 245 -1.42 -9.55 -18.58
CA ALA A 245 -2.01 -10.83 -18.20
C ALA A 245 -3.02 -11.32 -19.25
N HIS A 246 -3.79 -10.41 -19.84
CA HIS A 246 -4.76 -10.73 -20.88
C HIS A 246 -4.06 -11.21 -22.16
N ASP A 247 -3.05 -10.47 -22.63
CA ASP A 247 -2.29 -10.82 -23.84
C ASP A 247 -1.65 -12.21 -23.72
N LEU A 248 -1.06 -12.50 -22.55
CA LEU A 248 -0.43 -13.79 -22.26
C LEU A 248 -1.45 -14.94 -22.23
N ARG A 249 -2.68 -14.68 -21.74
CA ARG A 249 -3.79 -15.65 -21.79
C ARG A 249 -4.22 -15.96 -23.22
N GLN A 250 -4.30 -14.94 -24.09
CA GLN A 250 -4.64 -15.12 -25.51
C GLN A 250 -3.60 -15.94 -26.29
N LEU A 251 -2.31 -15.80 -25.95
CA LEU A 251 -1.25 -16.62 -26.56
C LEU A 251 -1.36 -18.10 -26.17
N GLY A 252 -1.91 -18.41 -25.00
CA GLY A 252 -2.12 -19.78 -24.54
C GLY A 252 -3.26 -20.51 -25.27
N THR A 253 -4.34 -19.81 -25.62
CA THR A 253 -5.52 -20.39 -26.26
C THR A 253 -5.33 -20.63 -27.77
N GLY A 254 -4.48 -19.84 -28.44
CA GLY A 254 -4.29 -19.91 -29.90
C GLY A 254 -3.42 -21.05 -30.44
N ARG A 255 -2.66 -21.77 -29.60
CA ARG A 255 -1.61 -22.70 -30.08
C ARG A 255 -2.06 -24.16 -30.26
N GLY A 256 -3.32 -24.49 -29.98
CA GLY A 256 -3.70 -25.87 -29.63
C GLY A 256 -4.62 -26.68 -30.54
N SER A 257 -5.04 -26.22 -31.73
CA SER A 257 -6.10 -26.95 -32.47
C SER A 257 -5.86 -27.14 -33.97
N ARG A 258 -4.65 -27.54 -34.36
CA ARG A 258 -4.41 -28.16 -35.67
C ARG A 258 -3.36 -29.26 -35.55
N GLY A 259 -3.80 -30.47 -35.24
CA GLY A 259 -2.94 -31.65 -35.24
C GLY A 259 -3.67 -32.86 -34.73
N GLY A 260 -4.37 -33.55 -35.63
CA GLY A 260 -5.02 -34.82 -35.33
C GLY A 260 -4.01 -35.85 -34.84
N GLY A 261 -4.35 -36.54 -33.75
CA GLY A 261 -3.51 -37.56 -33.16
C GLY A 261 -4.33 -38.43 -32.21
N ARG A 262 -5.13 -39.33 -32.80
CA ARG A 262 -5.65 -40.52 -32.08
C ARG A 262 -4.46 -41.26 -31.50
N GLY A 263 -4.37 -41.38 -30.18
CA GLY A 263 -3.35 -42.25 -29.59
C GLY A 263 -3.20 -42.12 -28.08
N GLY A 264 -4.08 -42.82 -27.35
CA GLY A 264 -3.76 -43.68 -26.22
C GLY A 264 -2.82 -43.22 -25.10
N GLY A 265 -3.30 -43.37 -23.87
CA GLY A 265 -2.44 -43.77 -22.74
C GLY A 265 -2.50 -42.82 -21.56
N GLY A 266 -3.28 -43.19 -20.56
CA GLY A 266 -3.51 -42.39 -19.36
C GLY A 266 -2.24 -42.13 -18.56
N ARG A 267 -2.00 -40.86 -18.25
CA ARG A 267 -1.16 -40.45 -17.14
C ARG A 267 -1.86 -39.30 -16.42
N ARG A 268 -2.42 -39.59 -15.24
CA ARG A 268 -2.95 -38.60 -14.30
C ARG A 268 -1.82 -37.63 -13.95
N SER A 269 -1.78 -36.48 -14.61
CA SER A 269 -0.89 -35.40 -14.24
C SER A 269 -1.57 -34.57 -13.16
N THR A 270 -1.03 -34.60 -11.94
CA THR A 270 -1.50 -33.93 -10.72
C THR A 270 -1.11 -32.45 -10.65
N SER A 271 -0.86 -31.80 -11.78
CA SER A 271 -0.50 -30.37 -11.85
C SER A 271 -1.75 -29.48 -11.87
N ASP A 272 -2.54 -29.52 -10.79
CA ASP A 272 -3.73 -28.68 -10.58
C ASP A 272 -3.41 -27.30 -9.97
N GLY A 273 -2.14 -27.02 -9.65
CA GLY A 273 -1.72 -25.79 -8.97
C GLY A 273 -1.79 -24.50 -9.79
N GLY A 274 -2.10 -24.58 -11.10
CA GLY A 274 -2.07 -23.41 -11.99
C GLY A 274 -3.41 -22.68 -12.18
N ARG A 275 -4.55 -23.35 -11.94
CA ARG A 275 -5.88 -22.77 -12.24
C ARG A 275 -6.38 -21.77 -11.21
N PHE A 276 -5.90 -21.85 -9.97
CA PHE A 276 -6.42 -21.06 -8.85
C PHE A 276 -6.26 -19.54 -8.99
N GLN A 277 -5.29 -19.06 -9.78
CA GLN A 277 -5.02 -17.61 -9.91
C GLN A 277 -5.83 -16.93 -11.02
N GLU A 278 -6.30 -17.64 -12.04
CA GLU A 278 -7.03 -17.00 -13.14
C GLU A 278 -8.44 -16.55 -12.72
N ASP A 279 -9.07 -17.28 -11.81
CA ASP A 279 -10.41 -16.99 -11.31
C ASP A 279 -10.46 -15.76 -10.37
N GLU A 280 -9.31 -15.32 -9.85
CA GLU A 280 -9.20 -14.17 -8.94
C GLU A 280 -9.03 -12.83 -9.68
N LEU A 281 -8.57 -12.84 -10.94
CA LEU A 281 -8.34 -11.62 -11.73
C LEU A 281 -9.60 -10.73 -11.89
N PRO A 282 -10.81 -11.28 -12.15
CA PRO A 282 -12.05 -10.49 -12.15
C PRO A 282 -12.34 -9.77 -10.82
N ALA A 283 -12.01 -10.41 -9.69
CA ALA A 283 -12.19 -9.83 -8.36
C ALA A 283 -11.18 -8.70 -8.10
N TRP A 284 -9.93 -8.88 -8.52
CA TRP A 284 -8.92 -7.82 -8.42
C TRP A 284 -9.25 -6.62 -9.31
N ALA A 285 -9.75 -6.86 -10.52
CA ALA A 285 -10.23 -5.81 -11.42
C ALA A 285 -11.39 -5.01 -10.80
N ASP A 286 -12.31 -5.68 -10.09
CA ASP A 286 -13.37 -5.02 -9.33
C ASP A 286 -12.83 -4.13 -8.21
N GLU A 287 -11.82 -4.62 -7.47
CA GLU A 287 -11.21 -3.91 -6.35
C GLU A 287 -10.38 -2.70 -6.81
N VAL A 288 -9.73 -2.77 -7.98
CA VAL A 288 -9.09 -1.60 -8.63
C VAL A 288 -10.11 -0.49 -8.89
N ALA A 289 -11.23 -0.83 -9.54
CA ALA A 289 -12.29 0.15 -9.81
C ALA A 289 -12.88 0.70 -8.50
N ARG A 290 -13.01 -0.14 -7.48
CA ARG A 290 -13.51 0.24 -6.17
C ARG A 290 -12.60 1.23 -5.45
N ALA A 291 -11.29 0.98 -5.44
CA ALA A 291 -10.32 1.90 -4.86
C ALA A 291 -10.41 3.30 -5.52
N LEU A 292 -10.55 3.35 -6.84
CA LEU A 292 -10.75 4.60 -7.58
C LEU A 292 -12.08 5.29 -7.24
N VAL A 293 -13.19 4.54 -7.16
CA VAL A 293 -14.50 5.05 -6.76
C VAL A 293 -14.45 5.66 -5.36
N HIS A 294 -13.83 5.00 -4.38
CA HIS A 294 -13.74 5.56 -3.02
C HIS A 294 -12.90 6.82 -2.95
N MET A 295 -11.79 6.88 -3.69
CA MET A 295 -11.03 8.12 -3.80
C MET A 295 -11.86 9.23 -4.45
N ALA A 296 -12.67 8.93 -5.47
CA ALA A 296 -13.53 9.91 -6.12
C ALA A 296 -14.75 10.33 -5.26
N ALA A 297 -15.20 9.47 -4.35
CA ALA A 297 -16.32 9.73 -3.44
C ALA A 297 -15.95 10.59 -2.23
N ASP A 298 -14.65 10.82 -2.02
CA ASP A 298 -14.11 11.62 -0.94
C ASP A 298 -14.00 13.10 -1.36
N GLU A 299 -14.62 13.99 -0.59
CA GLU A 299 -14.71 15.42 -0.90
C GLU A 299 -13.34 16.12 -0.97
N GLN A 300 -12.33 15.59 -0.30
CA GLN A 300 -10.99 16.15 -0.28
C GLN A 300 -10.09 15.56 -1.37
N LEU A 301 -10.34 14.34 -1.83
CA LEU A 301 -9.61 13.70 -2.94
C LEU A 301 -10.22 14.01 -4.31
N VAL A 302 -11.53 14.27 -4.40
CA VAL A 302 -12.25 14.33 -5.67
C VAL A 302 -11.63 15.30 -6.68
N GLY A 303 -11.07 16.42 -6.21
CA GLY A 303 -10.36 17.38 -7.08
C GLY A 303 -9.08 16.80 -7.70
N ALA A 304 -8.27 16.08 -6.92
CA ALA A 304 -7.07 15.41 -7.42
C ALA A 304 -7.44 14.28 -8.38
N VAL A 305 -8.43 13.46 -8.02
CA VAL A 305 -8.92 12.36 -8.85
C VAL A 305 -9.49 12.87 -10.18
N ALA A 306 -10.25 13.96 -10.16
CA ALA A 306 -10.75 14.59 -11.38
C ALA A 306 -9.62 14.99 -12.33
N GLY A 307 -8.54 15.59 -11.80
CA GLY A 307 -7.36 15.93 -12.58
C GLY A 307 -6.66 14.70 -13.18
N TRP A 308 -6.53 13.60 -12.41
CA TRP A 308 -5.98 12.34 -12.92
C TRP A 308 -6.83 11.77 -14.05
N LEU A 309 -8.15 11.74 -13.86
CA LEU A 309 -9.09 11.18 -14.83
C LEU A 309 -9.09 11.96 -16.16
N ARG A 310 -8.93 13.29 -16.11
CA ARG A 310 -8.83 14.12 -17.32
C ARG A 310 -7.47 14.06 -18.02
N GLY A 311 -6.48 13.37 -17.44
CA GLY A 311 -5.09 13.45 -17.90
C GLY A 311 -4.46 14.83 -17.66
N GLU A 312 -5.07 15.64 -16.79
CA GLU A 312 -4.55 16.94 -16.35
C GLU A 312 -3.59 16.81 -15.17
N ALA A 313 -3.22 15.58 -14.80
CA ALA A 313 -2.32 15.28 -13.69
C ALA A 313 -1.17 16.28 -13.72
N ALA A 314 -1.18 17.17 -12.72
CA ALA A 314 -0.65 18.51 -12.87
C ALA A 314 0.67 18.49 -13.64
N ALA A 315 0.70 19.15 -14.79
CA ALA A 315 1.90 19.74 -15.34
C ALA A 315 2.41 20.81 -14.36
N LEU A 316 2.60 20.46 -13.09
CA LEU A 316 3.51 21.13 -12.20
C LEU A 316 4.86 20.96 -12.88
N PRO A 317 5.48 22.07 -13.33
CA PRO A 317 6.68 22.00 -14.13
C PRO A 317 7.67 21.07 -13.46
N GLN A 318 7.98 19.95 -14.11
CA GLN A 318 9.17 19.20 -13.74
C GLN A 318 10.31 20.19 -13.98
N PRO A 319 11.03 20.65 -12.93
CA PRO A 319 12.10 21.62 -13.12
C PRO A 319 13.10 20.98 -14.08
N ALA A 320 13.51 21.74 -15.10
CA ALA A 320 14.51 21.33 -16.08
C ALA A 320 15.68 20.67 -15.35
N GLN A 321 15.83 19.35 -15.53
CA GLN A 321 16.89 18.58 -14.88
C GLN A 321 18.23 19.08 -15.41
N ALA A 322 18.89 19.94 -14.63
CA ALA A 322 20.24 20.40 -14.95
C ALA A 322 21.25 19.27 -14.67
N GLY A 323 21.65 18.55 -15.72
CA GLY A 323 22.99 17.99 -15.86
C GLY A 323 23.29 16.60 -15.32
N ALA A 324 22.36 15.87 -14.70
CA ALA A 324 22.60 14.48 -14.29
C ALA A 324 21.79 13.51 -15.17
N LEU A 325 22.48 12.75 -16.01
CA LEU A 325 21.93 11.70 -16.86
C LEU A 325 21.51 10.47 -16.03
N VAL A 326 20.65 10.67 -15.03
CA VAL A 326 20.00 9.57 -14.34
C VAL A 326 18.89 9.11 -15.29
N VAL A 327 19.15 8.02 -16.01
CA VAL A 327 18.14 7.29 -16.79
C VAL A 327 17.12 6.74 -15.80
N HIS A 328 16.18 7.57 -15.37
CA HIS A 328 14.94 7.05 -14.84
C HIS A 328 14.27 6.26 -15.96
N PRO A 329 13.69 5.07 -15.68
CA PRO A 329 12.92 4.33 -16.66
C PRO A 329 11.69 5.16 -17.07
N GLN A 330 11.90 6.09 -18.00
CA GLN A 330 11.03 7.22 -18.33
C GLN A 330 9.79 6.83 -19.11
N GLY A 331 9.60 5.55 -19.46
CA GLY A 331 8.45 5.08 -20.23
C GLY A 331 7.36 4.36 -19.43
N LEU A 332 7.60 4.01 -18.16
CA LEU A 332 6.75 3.04 -17.45
C LEU A 332 5.91 3.61 -16.31
N CYS A 333 5.98 4.91 -16.03
CA CYS A 333 5.18 5.58 -15.01
C CYS A 333 4.63 6.91 -15.54
N GLY A 334 4.05 6.86 -16.74
CA GLY A 334 3.29 7.96 -17.31
C GLY A 334 1.99 8.21 -16.54
N ASP A 335 1.35 9.32 -16.88
CA ASP A 335 0.06 9.72 -16.34
C ASP A 335 -0.99 8.61 -16.51
N LEU A 336 -2.01 8.65 -15.65
CA LEU A 336 -3.10 7.68 -15.67
C LEU A 336 -3.92 7.84 -16.95
N ASP A 337 -3.66 7.00 -17.96
CA ASP A 337 -4.57 6.83 -19.08
C ASP A 337 -5.79 6.03 -18.60
N THR A 338 -6.83 6.77 -18.25
CA THR A 338 -8.08 6.20 -17.71
C THR A 338 -8.80 5.31 -18.71
N ARG A 339 -8.70 5.61 -20.02
CA ARG A 339 -9.31 4.78 -21.06
C ARG A 339 -8.55 3.47 -21.22
N ALA A 340 -7.22 3.51 -21.22
CA ALA A 340 -6.40 2.30 -21.21
C ALA A 340 -6.65 1.44 -19.97
N LEU A 341 -6.79 2.07 -18.79
CA LEU A 341 -7.15 1.36 -17.56
C LEU A 341 -8.53 0.68 -17.68
N ALA A 342 -9.54 1.39 -18.17
CA ALA A 342 -10.89 0.83 -18.37
C ALA A 342 -10.87 -0.33 -19.38
N ALA A 343 -10.16 -0.20 -20.50
CA ALA A 343 -10.01 -1.24 -21.50
C ALA A 343 -9.34 -2.50 -20.91
N ALA A 344 -8.25 -2.33 -20.16
CA ALA A 344 -7.56 -3.42 -19.49
C ALA A 344 -8.45 -4.14 -18.46
N VAL A 345 -9.21 -3.37 -17.67
CA VAL A 345 -10.16 -3.90 -16.67
C VAL A 345 -11.33 -4.63 -17.34
N ARG A 346 -11.81 -4.16 -18.51
CA ARG A 346 -12.98 -4.72 -19.21
C ARG A 346 -12.80 -6.19 -19.59
N HIS A 347 -11.58 -6.61 -19.88
CA HIS A 347 -11.25 -8.01 -20.19
C HIS A 347 -11.47 -8.97 -19.01
N TRP A 348 -11.50 -8.44 -17.79
CA TRP A 348 -11.64 -9.22 -16.55
C TRP A 348 -12.97 -8.97 -15.86
N ASN A 349 -13.48 -7.74 -15.92
CA ASN A 349 -14.74 -7.34 -15.29
C ASN A 349 -15.34 -6.11 -16.01
N ALA A 350 -16.38 -6.34 -16.81
CA ALA A 350 -17.05 -5.28 -17.58
C ALA A 350 -17.70 -4.21 -16.69
N ALA A 351 -18.38 -4.61 -15.60
CA ALA A 351 -19.05 -3.66 -14.69
C ALA A 351 -18.05 -2.75 -13.95
N ALA A 352 -16.87 -3.27 -13.63
CA ALA A 352 -15.77 -2.48 -13.09
C ALA A 352 -15.27 -1.45 -14.11
N ALA A 353 -15.08 -1.85 -15.37
CA ALA A 353 -14.70 -0.94 -16.45
C ALA A 353 -15.74 0.16 -16.69
N ASP A 354 -17.03 -0.19 -16.74
CA ASP A 354 -18.13 0.77 -16.91
C ASP A 354 -18.20 1.78 -15.73
N SER A 355 -17.78 1.35 -14.53
CA SER A 355 -17.66 2.27 -13.37
C SER A 355 -16.54 3.29 -13.61
N ILE A 356 -15.39 2.86 -14.11
CA ILE A 356 -14.25 3.74 -14.43
C ILE A 356 -14.62 4.73 -15.55
N GLU A 357 -15.29 4.26 -16.61
CA GLU A 357 -15.75 5.10 -17.72
C GLU A 357 -16.76 6.16 -17.29
N ARG A 358 -17.70 5.80 -16.39
CA ARG A 358 -18.64 6.77 -15.81
C ARG A 358 -17.95 7.86 -15.00
N LEU A 359 -16.94 7.50 -14.20
CA LEU A 359 -16.13 8.49 -13.47
C LEU A 359 -15.37 9.40 -14.44
N HIS A 360 -14.76 8.83 -15.47
CA HIS A 360 -14.06 9.59 -16.51
C HIS A 360 -14.99 10.58 -17.22
N ALA A 361 -16.19 10.15 -17.64
CA ALA A 361 -17.18 11.02 -18.27
C ALA A 361 -17.64 12.16 -17.34
N ALA A 362 -17.86 11.86 -16.06
CA ALA A 362 -18.23 12.86 -15.06
C ALA A 362 -17.10 13.86 -14.76
N ALA A 363 -15.84 13.41 -14.78
CA ALA A 363 -14.69 14.29 -14.64
C ALA A 363 -14.54 15.23 -15.86
N ALA A 364 -14.78 14.72 -17.07
CA ALA A 364 -14.71 15.47 -18.32
C ALA A 364 -15.84 16.51 -18.46
N SER A 365 -17.07 16.19 -18.03
CA SER A 365 -18.18 17.15 -18.05
C SER A 365 -18.01 18.33 -17.09
N SER A 366 -17.07 18.20 -16.15
CA SER A 366 -16.76 19.24 -15.18
C SER A 366 -15.63 20.19 -15.62
N ALA A 367 -15.14 20.04 -16.86
CA ALA A 367 -14.16 20.97 -17.42
C ALA A 367 -14.77 22.39 -17.45
N PRO A 368 -13.99 23.42 -17.06
CA PRO A 368 -14.48 24.79 -17.12
C PRO A 368 -14.88 25.06 -18.57
N ALA A 369 -16.18 25.28 -18.80
CA ALA A 369 -16.69 25.75 -20.08
C ALA A 369 -15.79 26.93 -20.45
N GLY A 370 -14.98 26.74 -21.50
CA GLY A 370 -13.81 27.55 -21.77
C GLY A 370 -14.17 29.02 -21.62
N ALA A 371 -13.23 29.79 -21.06
CA ALA A 371 -13.22 31.23 -21.21
C ALA A 371 -13.55 31.52 -22.67
N VAL A 372 -14.81 31.86 -22.94
CA VAL A 372 -15.21 32.43 -24.21
C VAL A 372 -14.35 33.67 -24.24
N GLU A 373 -13.31 33.64 -25.07
CA GLU A 373 -12.50 34.79 -25.39
C GLU A 373 -13.51 35.80 -25.92
N MET A 374 -13.96 36.68 -25.03
CA MET A 374 -14.75 37.82 -25.39
C MET A 374 -13.76 38.78 -26.04
N GLU A 375 -13.38 38.46 -27.28
CA GLU A 375 -12.79 39.41 -28.22
C GLU A 375 -13.85 40.48 -28.46
N GLY A 376 -13.82 41.53 -27.64
CA GLY A 376 -14.90 42.50 -27.61
C GLY A 376 -14.57 43.76 -26.82
N GLY A 377 -13.58 44.51 -27.31
CA GLY A 377 -13.62 45.98 -27.36
C GLY A 377 -13.73 46.76 -26.05
N GLY A 378 -12.60 47.33 -25.63
CA GLY A 378 -12.47 48.74 -25.25
C GLY A 378 -13.36 49.29 -24.13
N GLY A 379 -12.77 49.52 -22.96
CA GLY A 379 -13.38 50.38 -21.95
C GLY A 379 -12.61 50.43 -20.64
N SER A 380 -11.71 51.40 -20.51
CA SER A 380 -11.04 51.77 -19.27
C SER A 380 -12.03 51.98 -18.11
N SER A 381 -11.87 51.26 -17.00
CA SER A 381 -12.09 51.84 -15.66
C SER A 381 -11.44 50.99 -14.56
N SER A 382 -10.51 51.63 -13.87
CA SER A 382 -9.75 51.12 -12.74
C SER A 382 -10.66 50.92 -11.51
N SER A 383 -10.90 49.67 -11.11
CA SER A 383 -11.32 49.37 -9.73
C SER A 383 -10.51 48.20 -9.17
N ARG A 384 -9.63 48.53 -8.23
CA ARG A 384 -8.84 47.56 -7.44
C ARG A 384 -9.77 46.95 -6.38
N GLY A 385 -10.57 45.97 -6.77
CA GLY A 385 -11.27 45.09 -5.84
C GLY A 385 -10.49 43.80 -5.65
N SER A 386 -9.81 43.63 -4.52
CA SER A 386 -9.27 42.33 -4.08
C SER A 386 -10.42 41.39 -3.73
N GLY A 387 -11.06 40.83 -4.76
CA GLY A 387 -12.02 39.73 -4.62
C GLY A 387 -11.28 38.40 -4.73
N ALA A 388 -10.91 37.83 -3.58
CA ALA A 388 -10.42 36.45 -3.52
C ALA A 388 -11.51 35.50 -4.06
N ALA A 389 -11.23 34.88 -5.20
CA ALA A 389 -12.15 34.04 -5.93
C ALA A 389 -12.54 32.79 -5.14
N ALA A 390 -13.78 32.76 -4.63
CA ALA A 390 -14.48 31.54 -4.23
C ALA A 390 -15.04 30.77 -5.46
N ARG A 391 -14.26 30.71 -6.55
CA ARG A 391 -14.55 29.89 -7.73
C ARG A 391 -13.84 28.55 -7.56
N GLY A 392 -14.49 27.55 -6.98
CA GLY A 392 -13.84 26.24 -6.82
C GLY A 392 -14.70 25.04 -6.51
N SER A 393 -15.93 25.20 -6.01
CA SER A 393 -16.70 24.03 -5.53
C SER A 393 -17.54 23.31 -6.60
N GLY A 394 -17.87 23.97 -7.71
CA GLY A 394 -18.80 23.40 -8.70
C GLY A 394 -18.20 22.34 -9.64
N ALA A 395 -16.90 22.43 -9.91
CA ALA A 395 -16.22 21.63 -10.95
C ALA A 395 -15.90 20.18 -10.54
N THR A 396 -16.32 19.73 -9.36
CA THR A 396 -16.15 18.33 -8.91
C THR A 396 -17.47 17.65 -8.55
N ALA A 397 -18.59 18.39 -8.55
CA ALA A 397 -19.88 17.88 -8.13
C ALA A 397 -20.38 16.69 -8.98
N PRO A 398 -20.28 16.70 -10.32
CA PRO A 398 -20.69 15.55 -11.14
C PRO A 398 -19.88 14.29 -10.83
N LEU A 399 -18.56 14.42 -10.64
CA LEU A 399 -17.69 13.29 -10.30
C LEU A 399 -18.03 12.73 -8.92
N LEU A 400 -18.20 13.60 -7.92
CA LEU A 400 -18.57 13.21 -6.56
C LEU A 400 -19.91 12.46 -6.54
N ALA A 401 -20.91 12.97 -7.28
CA ALA A 401 -22.21 12.32 -7.41
C ALA A 401 -22.12 10.94 -8.08
N ALA A 402 -21.38 10.84 -9.19
CA ALA A 402 -21.15 9.57 -9.88
C ALA A 402 -20.43 8.54 -8.98
N ALA A 403 -19.44 8.98 -8.21
CA ALA A 403 -18.70 8.13 -7.29
C ALA A 403 -19.55 7.63 -6.12
N ARG A 404 -20.39 8.49 -5.54
CA ARG A 404 -21.35 8.10 -4.48
C ARG A 404 -22.39 7.13 -5.01
N ALA A 405 -22.92 7.36 -6.22
CA ALA A 405 -23.84 6.42 -6.87
C ALA A 405 -23.18 5.05 -7.13
N ALA A 406 -21.93 5.04 -7.60
CA ALA A 406 -21.18 3.80 -7.80
C ALA A 406 -20.88 3.06 -6.48
N THR A 407 -20.64 3.80 -5.40
CA THR A 407 -20.43 3.24 -4.05
C THR A 407 -21.72 2.57 -3.55
N ALA A 408 -22.88 3.21 -3.72
CA ALA A 408 -24.17 2.67 -3.29
C ALA A 408 -24.57 1.37 -4.00
N LEU A 409 -24.10 1.15 -5.24
CA LEU A 409 -24.36 -0.07 -6.01
C LEU A 409 -23.47 -1.25 -5.62
N ARG A 410 -22.39 -1.01 -4.88
CA ARG A 410 -21.40 -2.05 -4.56
C ARG A 410 -21.72 -2.66 -3.21
N HIS A 411 -21.60 -3.98 -3.13
CA HIS A 411 -21.66 -4.67 -1.85
C HIS A 411 -20.49 -4.22 -0.99
N GLU A 412 -20.80 -3.79 0.22
CA GLU A 412 -19.83 -3.36 1.21
C GLU A 412 -18.96 -4.55 1.58
N THR A 413 -17.72 -4.61 1.08
CA THR A 413 -16.78 -5.59 1.61
C THR A 413 -16.30 -5.14 2.98
N ALA A 414 -15.96 -6.10 3.84
CA ALA A 414 -15.53 -5.86 5.22
C ALA A 414 -14.43 -4.79 5.39
N LEU A 415 -13.63 -4.57 4.35
CA LEU A 415 -12.64 -3.49 4.27
C LEU A 415 -13.27 -2.07 4.28
N TRP A 416 -14.29 -1.82 3.47
CA TRP A 416 -14.81 -0.46 3.22
C TRP A 416 -15.76 0.06 4.32
N GLY A 417 -16.36 -0.80 5.12
CA GLY A 417 -17.18 -0.41 6.29
C GLY A 417 -16.37 0.09 7.50
N LEU A 418 -15.03 0.11 7.42
CA LEU A 418 -14.14 0.50 8.52
C LEU A 418 -14.02 2.00 8.74
N ARG A 419 -14.47 2.83 7.79
CA ARG A 419 -14.22 4.28 7.76
C ARG A 419 -15.18 5.10 8.63
N ASP A 420 -16.43 4.67 8.76
CA ASP A 420 -17.53 5.48 9.33
C ASP A 420 -17.80 5.23 10.82
N GLY A 421 -16.84 4.63 11.53
CA GLY A 421 -16.90 4.34 12.96
C GLY A 421 -16.76 5.55 13.90
N GLY A 422 -17.47 6.65 13.63
CA GLY A 422 -18.29 7.38 14.61
C GLY A 422 -17.71 7.91 15.93
N ALA A 423 -16.40 7.99 16.18
CA ALA A 423 -15.88 8.74 17.33
C ALA A 423 -15.19 10.01 16.85
N ARG A 424 -15.89 11.16 16.95
CA ARG A 424 -15.40 12.53 16.71
C ARG A 424 -14.32 12.94 17.73
N GLY A 425 -13.23 12.17 17.81
CA GLY A 425 -12.19 12.36 18.82
C GLY A 425 -10.97 11.45 18.66
N TYR A 426 -10.83 10.71 17.56
CA TYR A 426 -9.60 9.94 17.34
C TYR A 426 -8.39 10.88 17.25
N PRO A 427 -7.28 10.57 17.93
CA PRO A 427 -6.08 11.39 17.91
C PRO A 427 -5.56 11.55 16.47
N SER A 428 -5.15 12.78 16.15
CA SER A 428 -4.63 13.15 14.83
C SER A 428 -3.58 12.15 14.34
N TRP A 429 -3.89 11.45 13.26
CA TRP A 429 -2.96 10.56 12.58
C TRP A 429 -1.66 11.30 12.16
N PRO A 430 -0.50 10.60 12.09
CA PRO A 430 -0.30 9.24 12.57
C PRO A 430 -0.25 9.22 14.09
N SER A 431 -0.82 8.16 14.67
CA SER A 431 -0.57 7.85 16.06
C SER A 431 0.94 7.64 16.28
N ARG A 432 1.34 7.58 17.54
CA ARG A 432 2.76 7.61 17.93
C ARG A 432 3.53 6.34 17.54
N VAL A 433 2.85 5.26 17.13
CA VAL A 433 3.36 3.89 17.18
C VAL A 433 4.27 3.54 16.00
N LEU A 434 3.99 4.01 14.78
CA LEU A 434 4.73 3.58 13.57
C LEU A 434 5.36 4.73 12.79
N ARG A 435 6.16 5.53 13.48
CA ARG A 435 6.83 6.67 12.88
C ARG A 435 8.18 6.26 12.30
N LEU A 436 8.30 6.32 10.98
CA LEU A 436 9.57 6.12 10.29
C LEU A 436 10.31 7.44 10.06
N CYS A 437 11.64 7.35 10.08
CA CYS A 437 12.46 8.37 9.45
C CYS A 437 12.13 8.43 7.95
N GLY A 438 11.86 9.63 7.44
CA GLY A 438 11.54 9.87 6.05
C GLY A 438 12.69 9.57 5.10
N ASN A 439 13.93 9.65 5.58
CA ASN A 439 15.13 9.32 4.82
C ASN A 439 15.17 7.80 4.53
N PRO A 440 15.02 7.35 3.26
CA PRO A 440 15.07 5.93 2.91
C PRO A 440 16.43 5.29 3.21
N ALA A 441 17.51 6.08 3.27
CA ALA A 441 18.86 5.63 3.62
C ALA A 441 19.16 5.68 5.13
N CYS A 442 18.15 5.93 5.98
CA CYS A 442 18.34 6.04 7.42
C CYS A 442 18.87 4.73 8.02
N ARG A 443 20.08 4.79 8.60
CA ARG A 443 20.71 3.68 9.34
C ARG A 443 20.55 3.78 10.86
N ASN A 444 19.78 4.76 11.34
CA ASN A 444 19.58 4.93 12.77
C ASN A 444 18.60 3.88 13.28
N PHE A 445 19.12 2.89 14.00
CA PHE A 445 18.37 1.86 14.72
C PHE A 445 18.57 1.97 16.25
N ALA A 446 19.05 3.11 16.73
CA ALA A 446 19.33 3.34 18.15
C ALA A 446 18.05 3.37 18.99
N GLY A 447 18.18 2.98 20.26
CA GLY A 447 17.07 2.94 21.22
C GLY A 447 16.39 1.56 21.34
N PRO A 448 15.50 1.39 22.33
CA PRO A 448 14.83 0.12 22.61
C PRO A 448 13.89 -0.26 21.46
N ALA A 449 13.02 0.65 21.01
CA ALA A 449 12.22 0.50 19.80
C ALA A 449 12.54 1.62 18.79
N GLU A 450 12.48 1.33 17.50
CA GLU A 450 12.51 2.39 16.49
C GLU A 450 11.29 3.32 16.62
N ALA A 451 10.15 2.77 17.05
CA ALA A 451 8.95 3.52 17.38
C ALA A 451 9.21 4.66 18.40
N ASP A 452 10.25 4.52 19.24
CA ASP A 452 10.61 5.49 20.27
C ASP A 452 11.56 6.59 19.78
N LEU A 453 12.00 6.55 18.52
CA LEU A 453 12.92 7.56 18.01
C LEU A 453 12.25 8.94 18.03
N PRO A 454 12.89 9.98 18.61
CA PRO A 454 12.36 11.32 18.62
C PRO A 454 12.44 11.94 17.22
N LEU A 455 11.37 11.78 16.42
CA LEU A 455 11.35 12.30 15.07
C LEU A 455 10.94 13.77 15.01
N ARG A 456 11.77 14.58 14.33
CA ARG A 456 11.53 16.00 14.05
C ARG A 456 10.83 16.17 12.71
N LYS A 457 9.76 16.97 12.66
CA LYS A 457 9.07 17.31 11.40
C LYS A 457 9.98 18.17 10.51
N CYS A 458 9.90 17.97 9.20
CA CYS A 458 10.48 18.88 8.22
C CYS A 458 9.92 20.29 8.45
N SER A 459 10.80 21.28 8.58
CA SER A 459 10.40 22.69 8.79
C SER A 459 9.56 23.24 7.62
N GLY A 460 9.76 22.69 6.42
CA GLY A 460 9.07 23.11 5.21
C GLY A 460 7.66 22.54 5.04
N CYS A 461 7.54 21.26 4.71
CA CYS A 461 6.23 20.64 4.43
C CYS A 461 5.51 20.18 5.70
N LYS A 462 6.22 19.98 6.82
CA LYS A 462 5.71 19.41 8.08
C LYS A 462 5.09 18.00 7.98
N ALA A 463 5.00 17.42 6.79
CA ALA A 463 4.51 16.08 6.51
C ALA A 463 5.55 15.00 6.84
N VAL A 464 6.79 15.18 6.36
CA VAL A 464 7.88 14.22 6.56
C VAL A 464 8.56 14.45 7.91
N ARG A 465 9.02 13.38 8.56
CA ARG A 465 9.75 13.44 9.83
C ARG A 465 11.13 12.78 9.71
N TYR A 466 12.10 13.20 10.51
CA TYR A 466 13.46 12.69 10.50
C TYR A 466 13.96 12.44 11.92
N CYS A 467 14.77 11.41 12.12
CA CYS A 467 15.40 11.15 13.42
C CYS A 467 16.48 12.19 13.78
N GLY A 468 16.87 13.06 12.84
CA GLY A 468 17.86 14.12 13.07
C GLY A 468 18.15 14.95 11.82
N VAL A 469 18.92 16.03 12.00
CA VAL A 469 19.30 16.97 10.92
C VAL A 469 20.14 16.32 9.83
N GLY A 470 20.96 15.32 10.18
CA GLY A 470 21.75 14.56 9.20
C GLY A 470 20.87 13.81 8.20
N CYS A 471 19.86 13.07 8.67
CA CYS A 471 18.92 12.37 7.80
C CYS A 471 18.07 13.34 6.97
N GLN A 472 17.66 14.47 7.54
CA GLN A 472 16.95 15.51 6.78
C GLN A 472 17.83 16.07 5.66
N GLY A 473 19.08 16.45 5.96
CA GLY A 473 20.02 17.00 4.99
C GLY A 473 20.38 16.01 3.89
N GLN A 474 20.56 14.73 4.22
CA GLN A 474 20.79 13.68 3.24
C GLN A 474 19.59 13.52 2.31
N HIS A 475 18.38 13.31 2.86
CA HIS A 475 17.17 13.16 2.05
C HIS A 475 16.87 14.41 1.21
N TRP A 476 17.25 15.60 1.70
CA TRP A 476 17.16 16.86 0.96
C TRP A 476 18.09 16.92 -0.24
N ARG A 477 19.34 16.47 -0.11
CA ARG A 477 20.35 16.51 -1.19
C ARG A 477 20.25 15.36 -2.17
N GLU A 478 20.05 14.15 -1.65
CA GLU A 478 20.22 12.89 -2.40
C GLU A 478 18.89 12.22 -2.73
N GLY A 479 17.86 12.38 -1.90
CA GLY A 479 16.63 11.60 -2.01
C GLY A 479 15.42 12.37 -2.56
N GLY A 480 15.63 13.50 -3.24
CA GLY A 480 14.57 14.23 -3.95
C GLY A 480 13.53 14.91 -3.05
N HIS A 481 13.81 15.06 -1.75
CA HIS A 481 12.86 15.71 -0.85
C HIS A 481 12.73 17.21 -1.12
N ARG A 482 13.75 17.86 -1.69
CA ARG A 482 13.72 19.28 -2.04
C ARG A 482 12.53 19.59 -2.95
N GLU A 483 12.32 18.78 -3.98
CA GLU A 483 11.25 18.91 -4.96
C GLU A 483 9.90 18.49 -4.36
N ALA A 484 9.88 17.36 -3.63
CA ALA A 484 8.67 16.86 -3.00
C ALA A 484 8.13 17.80 -1.89
N CYS A 485 9.02 18.50 -1.18
CA CYS A 485 8.66 19.37 -0.07
C CYS A 485 7.74 20.53 -0.51
N ALA A 486 7.97 21.12 -1.68
CA ALA A 486 7.13 22.21 -2.20
C ALA A 486 5.70 21.71 -2.49
N ARG A 487 5.57 20.57 -3.18
CA ARG A 487 4.27 19.95 -3.48
C ARG A 487 3.50 19.59 -2.21
N LEU A 488 4.15 18.93 -1.27
CA LEU A 488 3.54 18.56 0.01
C LEU A 488 3.11 19.78 0.82
N ARG A 489 3.87 20.88 0.78
CA ARG A 489 3.50 22.14 1.43
C ARG A 489 2.23 22.72 0.81
N ALA A 490 2.14 22.77 -0.53
CA ALA A 490 0.96 23.28 -1.23
C ALA A 490 -0.30 22.47 -0.89
N VAL A 491 -0.21 21.13 -0.92
CA VAL A 491 -1.31 20.25 -0.52
C VAL A 491 -1.72 20.50 0.94
N THR A 492 -0.74 20.56 1.85
CA THR A 492 -1.02 20.81 3.29
C THR A 492 -1.66 22.18 3.53
N GLN A 493 -1.29 23.20 2.74
CA GLN A 493 -1.88 24.53 2.81
C GLN A 493 -3.30 24.55 2.25
N ALA A 494 -3.53 23.90 1.10
CA ALA A 494 -4.86 23.78 0.51
C ALA A 494 -5.86 23.11 1.46
N VAL A 495 -5.43 22.02 2.12
CA VAL A 495 -6.25 21.31 3.12
C VAL A 495 -6.56 22.18 4.35
N ARG A 496 -5.66 23.08 4.75
CA ARG A 496 -5.87 23.98 5.89
C ARG A 496 -6.73 25.21 5.56
N GLY A 497 -6.73 25.65 4.31
CA GLY A 497 -7.45 26.84 3.87
C GLY A 497 -8.90 26.60 3.46
N GLY A 498 -9.33 25.34 3.35
CA GLY A 498 -10.70 24.95 2.96
C GLY A 498 -11.62 24.56 4.12
N GLY A 499 -11.30 24.99 5.34
CA GLY A 499 -12.06 24.67 6.57
C GLY A 499 -12.94 25.81 7.05
#